data_AF-A0A0S2QDB1-F1
#
_entry.id   AF-A0A0S2QDB1-F1
#
_cell.length_a   1.000
_cell.length_b   1.000
_cell.length_c   1.000
_cell.angle_alpha   90.00
_cell.angle_beta   90.00
_cell.angle_gamma   90.00
#
_symmetry.space_group_name_H-M   'P 1'
#
loop_
_entity.id
_entity.type
_entity.pdbx_description
1 polymer ?
#
loop_
_entity_poly.entity_id
_entity_poly.type
_entity_poly.pdbx_seq_one_letter_code
_entity_poly.pdbx_strand_id
1 'polypeptide(L)' 'MEAAAFVTYFVLGLLVGITGYSIYTAFGAGSSNLRDPFEEHETTEAITLHTPR' A
#
# COMPACT_ATOMS: atom_id res chain seq x y z
N MET A 1 -36.85 -7.00 10.81
CA MET A 1 -36.07 -6.48 9.66
C MET A 1 -35.09 -5.37 10.08
N GLU A 2 -35.41 -4.59 11.11
CA GLU A 2 -34.58 -3.45 11.57
C GLU A 2 -33.19 -3.83 12.10
N ALA A 3 -33.09 -4.82 12.99
CA ALA A 3 -31.80 -5.23 13.55
C ALA A 3 -30.83 -5.81 12.51
N ALA A 4 -31.33 -6.59 11.55
CA ALA A 4 -30.50 -7.15 10.49
C ALA A 4 -29.94 -6.05 9.56
N ALA A 5 -30.75 -5.05 9.22
CA ALA A 5 -30.30 -3.90 8.45
C ALA A 5 -29.24 -3.09 9.22
N PHE A 6 -29.45 -2.84 10.52
CA PHE A 6 -28.49 -2.14 11.36
C PHE A 6 -27.13 -2.84 11.40
N VAL A 7 -27.12 -4.15 11.66
CA VAL A 7 -25.88 -4.95 11.67
C VAL A 7 -25.21 -4.95 10.30
N THR A 8 -25.98 -5.04 9.21
CA THR A 8 -25.43 -5.02 7.84
C THR A 8 -24.73 -3.69 7.55
N TYR A 9 -25.37 -2.56 7.83
CA TYR A 9 -24.76 -1.24 7.61
C TYR A 9 -23.56 -1.00 8.52
N PHE A 10 -23.59 -1.49 9.76
CA PHE A 10 -22.46 -1.41 10.67
C PHE A 10 -21.24 -2.19 10.13
N VAL A 11 -21.45 -3.42 9.68
CA VAL A 11 -20.40 -4.25 9.07
C VAL A 11 -19.87 -3.62 7.78
N LEU A 12 -20.74 -3.07 6.94
CA LEU A 12 -20.32 -2.36 5.73
C LEU A 12 -19.50 -1.11 6.05
N GLY A 13 -19.90 -0.34 7.07
CA GLY A 13 -19.14 0.82 7.55
C GLY A 13 -17.76 0.42 8.07
N LEU A 14 -17.67 -0.65 8.85
CA LEU A 14 -16.39 -1.21 9.29
C LEU A 14 -15.52 -1.65 8.12
N LEU A 15 -16.10 -2.33 7.13
CA LEU A 15 -15.38 -2.81 5.96
C LEU A 15 -14.78 -1.63 5.16
N VAL A 16 -15.59 -0.61 4.89
CA VAL A 16 -15.14 0.60 4.18
C VAL A 16 -14.10 1.37 5.00
N GLY A 17 -14.30 1.50 6.31
CA GLY A 17 -13.37 2.17 7.21
C GLY A 17 -12.00 1.48 7.26
N ILE A 18 -11.98 0.16 7.43
CA ILE A 18 -10.75 -0.64 7.43
C ILE A 18 -10.06 -0.54 6.07
N THR A 19 -10.81 -0.71 4.97
CA THR A 19 -10.26 -0.65 3.61
C THR A 19 -9.65 0.72 3.33
N GLY A 20 -10.35 1.81 3.65
CA GLY A 20 -9.84 3.17 3.49
C GLY A 20 -8.61 3.45 4.34
N TYR A 21 -8.62 2.99 5.59
CA TYR A 21 -7.46 3.11 6.47
C TYR A 21 -6.25 2.34 5.93
N SER A 22 -6.43 1.12 5.46
CA SER A 22 -5.36 0.33 4.84
C SER A 22 -4.77 0.99 3.60
N ILE A 23 -5.60 1.60 2.74
CA ILE A 23 -5.10 2.36 1.57
C ILE A 23 -4.29 3.57 2.03
N TYR A 24 -4.81 4.32 3.01
CA TYR A 24 -4.12 5.50 3.55
C TYR A 24 -2.78 5.15 4.21
N THR A 25 -2.69 4.03 4.94
CA THR A 25 -1.42 3.61 5.55
C THR A 25 -0.45 3.06 4.52
N ALA A 26 -0.93 2.31 3.52
CA ALA A 26 -0.08 1.70 2.49
C ALA A 26 0.45 2.69 1.45
N PHE A 27 -0.31 3.74 1.11
CA PHE A 27 0.03 4.68 0.03
C PHE A 27 -0.03 6.17 0.43
N GLY A 28 -0.41 6.49 1.66
CA GLY A 28 -0.45 7.87 2.15
C GLY A 28 0.90 8.34 2.70
N ALA A 29 0.91 9.40 3.51
CA ALA A 29 2.16 10.01 4.00
C ALA A 29 3.09 9.04 4.76
N GLY A 30 2.55 7.97 5.36
CA GLY A 30 3.34 6.93 6.02
C GLY A 30 4.12 6.03 5.05
N SER A 31 3.70 5.95 3.78
CA SER A 31 4.35 5.11 2.77
C SER A 31 5.65 5.69 2.23
N SER A 32 5.89 7.00 2.41
CA SER A 32 7.14 7.64 1.98
C SER A 32 8.38 7.16 2.72
N ASN A 33 8.23 6.43 3.84
CA ASN A 33 9.33 5.80 4.56
C ASN A 33 9.51 4.32 4.21
N LEU A 34 8.61 3.73 3.40
CA LEU A 34 8.78 2.35 2.94
C LEU A 34 9.93 2.33 1.92
N ARG A 35 11.05 1.73 2.34
CA ARG A 35 12.22 1.49 1.49
C ARG A 35 11.84 0.60 0.32
N ASP A 36 12.07 1.09 -0.89
CA ASP A 36 11.84 0.31 -2.11
C ASP A 36 12.92 -0.80 -2.19
N PRO A 37 12.55 -2.09 -2.22
CA PRO A 37 13.50 -3.19 -2.34
C PRO A 37 14.21 -3.26 -3.69
N PHE A 38 13.79 -2.46 -4.68
CA PHE A 38 14.33 -2.46 -6.04
C PHE A 38 15.27 -1.27 -6.34
N GLU A 39 15.31 -0.24 -5.47
CA GLU A 39 16.20 0.93 -5.63
C GLU A 39 17.69 0.54 -5.72
N GLU A 40 18.10 -0.52 -5.02
CA GLU A 40 19.49 -1.00 -5.00
C GLU A 40 19.90 -1.71 -6.31
N HIS A 41 18.92 -2.09 -7.13
CA HIS A 41 19.13 -2.86 -8.36
C HIS A 41 19.25 -1.96 -9.61
N GLU A 42 18.72 -0.75 -9.60
CA GLU A 42 18.80 0.18 -10.74
C GLU A 42 20.25 0.63 -11.02
N THR A 43 21.08 0.75 -9.99
CA THR A 43 22.48 1.23 -10.12
C THR A 43 23.46 0.11 -10.46
N THR A 44 23.22 -1.12 -10.00
CA THR A 44 24.15 -2.24 -10.23
C THR A 44 24.10 -2.74 -11.69
N GLU A 45 22.92 -2.78 -12.30
CA GLU A 45 22.77 -3.23 -13.70
C GLU A 45 23.17 -2.12 -14.71
N ALA A 46 22.89 -0.85 -14.40
CA ALA A 46 23.30 0.26 -15.25
C ALA A 46 24.83 0.47 -15.28
N ILE A 47 25.52 0.22 -14.18
CA ILE A 47 26.99 0.35 -14.09
C ILE A 47 27.71 -0.84 -14.73
N THR A 48 27.12 -2.04 -14.70
CA THR A 48 27.71 -3.25 -15.32
C THR A 48 27.58 -3.29 -16.84
N LEU A 49 26.58 -2.58 -17.43
CA LEU A 49 26.47 -2.40 -18.88
C LEU A 49 27.31 -1.25 -19.45
N HIS A 50 27.77 -0.30 -18.61
CA HIS A 50 28.57 0.85 -19.04
C HIS A 50 30.07 0.76 -18.66
N THR A 51 30.53 -0.37 -18.11
CA THR A 51 31.97 -0.61 -17.99
C THR A 51 32.49 -1.18 -19.32
N PRO A 52 33.27 -0.42 -20.12
CA PRO A 52 34.03 -1.05 -21.20
C PRO A 52 35.05 -2.00 -20.57
N ARG A 53 35.04 -3.26 -21.00
CA ARG A 53 36.15 -4.19 -20.77
C ARG A 53 37.44 -3.64 -21.37
#